data_AF-A0A917MWL8-F1
#
_entry.id   AF-A0A917MWL8-F1
#
_cell.length_a   1.000
_cell.length_b   1.000
_cell.length_c   1.000
_cell.angle_alpha   90.00
_cell.angle_beta   90.00
_cell.angle_gamma   90.00
#
_symmetry.space_group_name_H-M   'P 1'
#
loop_
_entity.id
_entity.type
_entity.pdbx_description
1 polymer ?
#
loop_
_entity_poly.entity_id
_entity_poly.type
_entity_poly.pdbx_seq_one_letter_code
_entity_poly.pdbx_strand_id
1 'polypeptide(L)'
;MINYSSKVFKAIKSTEDREIYAYFHPEVDMSKPEYETTGRYLVVLLHPDKGLQTFYLNREKDGDNFVMDENSPAIVEEEWQHWCSETIHAKTLQQQNSL
;
A
#
# COMPACT_ATOMS: atom_id res chain seq x y z
N MET A 1 -11.37 16.21 -14.91
CA MET A 1 -11.89 15.33 -13.85
C MET A 1 -10.72 14.53 -13.31
N ILE A 2 -10.43 14.62 -12.02
CA ILE A 2 -9.30 13.89 -11.43
C ILE A 2 -9.77 12.48 -11.11
N ASN A 3 -9.05 11.49 -11.64
CA ASN A 3 -9.42 10.09 -11.50
C ASN A 3 -8.61 9.47 -10.35
N TYR A 4 -9.27 9.19 -9.23
CA TYR A 4 -8.66 8.52 -8.08
C TYR A 4 -7.99 7.19 -8.46
N SER A 5 -8.55 6.42 -9.41
CA SER A 5 -7.98 5.12 -9.79
C SER A 5 -6.59 5.23 -10.41
N SER A 6 -6.18 6.42 -10.87
CA SER A 6 -4.81 6.66 -11.34
C SER A 6 -3.75 6.57 -10.22
N LYS A 7 -4.16 6.73 -8.96
CA LYS A 7 -3.30 6.61 -7.78
C LYS A 7 -3.27 5.18 -7.21
N VAL A 8 -4.24 4.34 -7.58
CA VAL A 8 -4.28 2.93 -7.20
C VAL A 8 -3.29 2.16 -8.06
N PHE A 9 -2.50 1.27 -7.45
CA PHE A 9 -1.55 0.45 -8.20
C PHE A 9 -1.52 -1.00 -7.71
N LYS A 10 -1.08 -1.89 -8.60
CA LYS A 10 -0.85 -3.30 -8.33
C LYS A 10 0.65 -3.54 -8.20
N ALA A 11 1.05 -4.39 -7.27
CA ALA A 11 2.38 -5.00 -7.26
C ALA A 11 2.27 -6.53 -7.21
N ILE A 12 3.31 -7.19 -7.71
CA ILE A 12 3.42 -8.64 -7.76
C ILE A 12 4.74 -9.02 -7.10
N LYS A 13 4.70 -10.02 -6.22
CA LYS A 13 5.87 -10.69 -5.66
C LYS A 13 5.83 -12.15 -6.06
N SER A 14 6.83 -12.55 -6.82
CA SER A 14 7.06 -13.97 -7.11
C SER A 14 7.68 -14.62 -5.88
N THR A 15 7.09 -15.72 -5.44
CA THR A 15 7.74 -16.71 -4.58
C THR A 15 8.17 -17.89 -5.44
N GLU A 16 8.80 -18.90 -4.85
CA GLU A 16 9.29 -20.07 -5.61
C GLU A 16 8.16 -20.81 -6.34
N ASP A 17 6.96 -20.84 -5.76
CA ASP A 17 5.84 -21.67 -6.25
C ASP A 17 4.65 -20.86 -6.78
N ARG A 18 4.58 -19.56 -6.51
CA ARG A 18 3.36 -18.76 -6.73
C ARG A 18 3.63 -17.28 -6.90
N GLU A 19 2.76 -16.60 -7.64
CA GLU A 19 2.72 -15.14 -7.68
C GLU A 19 1.70 -14.61 -6.69
N ILE A 20 2.18 -13.73 -5.81
CA ILE A 20 1.35 -13.01 -4.84
C ILE A 20 1.13 -11.62 -5.38
N TYR A 21 -0.11 -11.14 -5.32
CA TYR A 21 -0.46 -9.80 -5.74
C TYR A 21 -1.07 -8.98 -4.61
N ALA A 22 -0.76 -7.69 -4.62
CA ALA A 22 -1.36 -6.71 -3.76
C ALA A 22 -1.85 -5.51 -4.58
N TYR A 23 -3.02 -4.98 -4.22
CA TYR A 23 -3.50 -3.68 -4.67
C TYR A 23 -3.37 -2.67 -3.55
N PHE A 24 -2.87 -1.49 -3.91
CA PHE A 24 -2.57 -0.41 -2.99
C PHE A 24 -3.49 0.77 -3.29
N HIS A 25 -4.33 1.09 -2.33
CA HIS A 25 -5.31 2.16 -2.39
C HIS A 25 -4.87 3.28 -1.44
N PRO A 26 -4.24 4.37 -1.93
CA PRO A 26 -3.94 5.50 -1.07
C PRO A 26 -5.23 6.11 -0.56
N GLU A 27 -5.28 6.42 0.72
CA GLU A 27 -6.29 7.31 1.28
C GLU A 27 -5.99 8.73 0.82
N VAL A 28 -7.06 9.46 0.46
CA VAL A 28 -6.95 10.81 -0.10
C VAL A 28 -7.91 11.75 0.60
N ASP A 29 -7.51 13.01 0.74
CA ASP A 29 -8.40 14.08 1.17
C ASP A 29 -9.30 14.48 -0.01
N MET A 30 -10.57 14.05 0.05
CA MET A 30 -11.58 14.35 -0.97
C MET A 30 -12.02 15.82 -0.98
N SER A 31 -11.69 16.60 0.05
CA SER A 31 -11.96 18.03 0.09
C SER A 31 -10.99 18.83 -0.80
N LYS A 32 -9.83 18.24 -1.15
CA LYS A 32 -8.84 18.84 -2.04
C LYS A 32 -9.18 18.57 -3.50
N PRO A 33 -9.05 19.56 -4.39
CA PRO A 33 -9.32 19.37 -5.82
C PRO A 33 -8.52 18.21 -6.44
N GLU A 34 -7.29 17.96 -5.96
CA GLU A 34 -6.33 17.02 -6.54
C GLU A 34 -6.20 15.65 -5.85
N TYR A 35 -7.08 15.35 -4.89
CA TYR A 35 -7.00 14.13 -4.08
C TYR A 35 -5.60 13.93 -3.49
N GLU A 36 -5.19 14.88 -2.66
CA GLU A 36 -3.93 14.83 -1.92
C GLU A 36 -3.90 13.56 -1.05
N THR A 37 -2.81 12.79 -1.11
CA THR A 37 -2.68 11.53 -0.36
C THR A 37 -2.36 11.81 1.10
N THR A 38 -3.06 11.15 2.03
CA THR A 38 -2.86 11.36 3.48
C THR A 38 -1.63 10.66 4.04
N GLY A 39 -1.01 9.77 3.25
CA GLY A 39 0.06 8.88 3.72
C GLY A 39 -0.44 7.56 4.31
N ARG A 40 -1.76 7.31 4.29
CA ARG A 40 -2.35 6.02 4.64
C ARG A 40 -2.71 5.23 3.38
N TYR A 41 -2.54 3.92 3.42
CA TYR A 41 -2.88 3.00 2.34
C TYR A 41 -3.76 1.87 2.85
N LEU A 42 -4.86 1.61 2.15
CA LEU A 42 -5.54 0.31 2.22
C LEU A 42 -4.83 -0.65 1.27
N VAL A 43 -4.36 -1.76 1.81
CA VAL A 43 -3.74 -2.84 1.05
C VAL A 43 -4.71 -4.00 0.94
N VAL A 44 -4.88 -4.51 -0.27
CA VAL A 44 -5.64 -5.73 -0.57
C VAL A 44 -4.65 -6.78 -1.08
N LEU A 45 -4.28 -7.72 -0.22
CA LEU A 45 -3.27 -8.75 -0.46
C LEU A 45 -3.92 -10.11 -0.70
N LEU A 46 -3.50 -10.84 -1.75
CA LEU A 46 -3.78 -12.26 -1.84
C LEU A 46 -2.73 -13.04 -1.02
N HIS A 47 -3.01 -13.30 0.25
CA HIS A 47 -2.12 -14.05 1.12
C HIS A 47 -2.05 -15.52 0.69
N PRO A 48 -0.85 -16.13 0.64
CA PRO A 48 -0.65 -17.50 0.17
C PRO A 48 -1.51 -18.53 0.91
N ASP A 49 -1.62 -18.40 2.23
CA ASP A 49 -2.25 -19.42 3.08
C ASP A 49 -3.58 -18.96 3.70
N LYS A 50 -3.90 -17.67 3.62
CA LYS A 50 -5.06 -17.04 4.28
C LYS A 50 -6.05 -16.44 3.29
N GLY A 51 -5.77 -16.54 1.98
CA GLY A 51 -6.59 -15.93 0.94
C GLY A 51 -6.56 -14.41 0.98
N LEU A 52 -7.67 -13.76 0.61
CA LEU A 52 -7.73 -12.31 0.52
C LEU A 52 -7.66 -11.66 1.91
N GLN A 53 -6.66 -10.82 2.11
CA GLN A 53 -6.44 -10.05 3.33
C GLN A 53 -6.50 -8.56 3.03
N THR A 54 -7.10 -7.79 3.93
CA THR A 54 -7.19 -6.34 3.82
C THR A 54 -6.70 -5.68 5.08
N PHE A 55 -5.75 -4.76 4.97
CA PHE A 55 -5.14 -4.09 6.11
C PHE A 55 -4.71 -2.67 5.75
N TYR A 56 -4.47 -1.85 6.76
CA TYR A 56 -4.02 -0.48 6.58
C TYR A 56 -2.55 -0.35 6.93
N LEU A 57 -1.83 0.40 6.11
CA LEU A 57 -0.48 0.87 6.39
C LEU A 57 -0.50 2.39 6.51
N ASN A 58 0.12 2.93 7.55
CA ASN A 58 0.27 4.35 7.79
C ASN A 58 1.74 4.75 7.63
N ARG A 59 2.00 5.86 6.96
CA ARG A 59 3.33 6.46 6.97
C ARG A 59 3.69 6.89 8.40
N GLU A 60 4.89 6.54 8.83
CA GLU A 60 5.44 7.03 10.09
C GLU A 60 5.61 8.55 10.06
N LYS A 61 5.43 9.22 11.21
CA LYS A 61 5.52 10.69 11.29
C LYS A 61 6.91 11.21 10.94
N ASP A 62 7.94 10.48 11.34
CA ASP A 62 9.35 10.90 11.24
C ASP A 62 10.14 10.08 10.21
N GLY A 63 9.44 9.40 9.29
CA GLY A 63 10.07 8.48 8.34
C GLY A 63 9.33 8.33 7.01
N ASP A 64 9.96 7.53 6.14
CA ASP A 64 9.38 7.09 4.87
C ASP A 64 8.85 5.65 4.95
N ASN A 65 8.92 5.04 6.13
CA ASN A 65 8.39 3.71 6.37
C ASN A 65 6.88 3.77 6.54
N PHE A 66 6.24 2.69 6.12
CA PHE A 66 4.83 2.44 6.35
C PHE A 66 4.67 1.28 7.33
N VAL A 67 3.90 1.51 8.40
CA VAL A 67 3.65 0.55 9.48
C VAL A 67 2.18 0.22 9.58
N MET A 68 1.85 -0.99 10.01
CA MET A 68 0.46 -1.41 10.15
C MET A 68 -0.27 -0.55 11.19
N ASP A 69 -1.52 -0.20 10.89
CA ASP A 69 -2.41 0.43 11.86
C ASP A 69 -2.59 -0.50 13.06
N GLU A 70 -2.25 -0.04 14.26
CA GLU A 70 -2.38 -0.82 15.50
C GLU A 70 -3.83 -1.24 15.77
N ASN A 71 -4.81 -0.54 15.17
CA ASN A 71 -6.22 -0.87 15.27
C ASN A 71 -6.71 -1.79 14.15
N SER A 72 -5.82 -2.27 13.26
CA SER A 72 -6.20 -3.15 12.17
C SER A 72 -6.60 -4.53 12.73
N PRO A 73 -7.81 -5.04 12.41
CA PRO A 73 -8.24 -6.37 12.85
C PRO A 73 -7.54 -7.51 12.09
N ALA A 74 -6.80 -7.20 11.02
CA ALA A 74 -6.13 -8.18 10.19
C ALA A 74 -4.81 -8.63 10.83
N ILE A 75 -4.61 -9.96 10.93
CA ILE A 75 -3.34 -10.54 11.34
C ILE A 75 -2.55 -10.88 10.08
N VAL A 76 -1.68 -9.95 9.68
CA VAL A 76 -0.76 -10.10 8.55
C VAL A 76 0.65 -10.31 9.08
N GLU A 77 1.37 -11.29 8.54
CA GLU A 77 2.74 -11.59 8.94
C GLU A 77 3.67 -10.43 8.58
N GLU A 78 4.69 -10.23 9.41
CA GLU A 78 5.64 -9.11 9.28
C GLU A 78 6.30 -9.06 7.89
N GLU A 79 6.57 -10.21 7.29
CA GLU A 79 7.14 -10.29 5.93
C GLU A 79 6.26 -9.61 4.87
N TRP A 80 4.94 -9.74 4.96
CA TRP A 80 4.01 -9.18 3.98
C TRP A 80 3.78 -7.71 4.25
N GLN A 81 3.76 -7.31 5.52
CA GLN A 81 3.72 -5.91 5.91
C GLN A 81 4.96 -5.18 5.39
N HIS A 82 6.14 -5.75 5.62
CA HIS A 82 7.42 -5.20 5.18
C HIS A 82 7.48 -5.07 3.65
N TRP A 83 7.14 -6.14 2.93
CA TRP A 83 7.10 -6.09 1.47
C TRP A 83 6.15 -5.01 0.93
N CYS A 84 4.96 -4.87 1.53
CA CYS A 84 4.01 -3.84 1.13
C CYS A 84 4.55 -2.43 1.41
N SER A 85 5.23 -2.23 2.55
CA SER A 85 5.88 -0.97 2.92
C SER A 85 6.98 -0.57 1.92
N GLU A 86 7.90 -1.49 1.60
CA GLU A 86 8.94 -1.28 0.61
C GLU A 86 8.37 -0.98 -0.78
N THR A 87 7.28 -1.65 -1.15
CA THR A 87 6.60 -1.44 -2.43
C THR A 87 6.04 -0.03 -2.55
N ILE A 88 5.38 0.48 -1.50
CA ILE A 88 4.85 1.85 -1.46
C ILE A 88 6.02 2.85 -1.54
N HIS A 89 7.09 2.60 -0.79
CA HIS A 89 8.28 3.46 -0.80
C HIS A 89 8.90 3.54 -2.20
N ALA A 90 9.16 2.40 -2.84
CA ALA A 90 9.70 2.34 -4.19
C ALA A 90 8.81 3.05 -5.21
N LYS A 91 7.47 2.89 -5.10
CA LYS A 91 6.50 3.57 -5.97
C LYS A 91 6.55 5.10 -5.81
N THR A 92 6.69 5.57 -4.57
CA THR A 92 6.76 7.00 -4.24
C THR A 92 8.02 7.63 -4.83
N LEU A 93 9.18 6.96 -4.70
CA LEU A 93 10.43 7.42 -5.30
C LEU A 93 10.37 7.47 -6.84
N GLN A 94 9.76 6.48 -7.48
CA GLN A 94 9.58 6.48 -8.94
C GLN A 94 8.76 7.67 -9.43
N GLN A 95 7.73 8.06 -8.68
CA GLN A 95 6.90 9.22 -9.02
C GLN A 95 7.67 10.54 -8.88
N GLN A 96 8.54 10.65 -7.87
CA GLN A 96 9.38 11.85 -7.67
C GLN A 96 10.42 12.02 -8.77
N ASN A 97 11.02 10.94 -9.26
CA ASN A 97 12.04 10.99 -10.32
C ASN A 97 11.48 11.15 -11.74
N SER A 98 10.15 11.12 -11.90
CA SER A 98 9.46 11.29 -13.18
C SER A 98 8.97 12.73 -13.42
N LEU A 99 9.29 13.65 -12.51
CA LEU A 99 9.00 15.09 -12.55
C LEU A 99 10.28 15.88 -12.88
#